data_AF-A0A4Y3WCP4-F1
#
_entry.id   AF-A0A4Y3WCP4-F1
#
_cell.length_a   1.000
_cell.length_b   1.000
_cell.length_c   1.000
_cell.angle_alpha   90.00
_cell.angle_beta   90.00
_cell.angle_gamma   90.00
#
_symmetry.space_group_name_H-M   'P 1'
#
loop_
_entity.id
_entity.type
_entity.pdbx_description
1 polymer ?
#
loop_
_entity_poly.entity_id
_entity_poly.type
_entity_poly.pdbx_seq_one_letter_code
_entity_poly.pdbx_strand_id
1 'polypeptide(L)'
;MKDALKSEAELASLILGYLREAAPDQAASLTADAKILDVIDSFSFVEMFGYIEAERGAAIDLSTAGPQDLETVQSFARFLSRV
;
A
#
# COMPACT_ATOMS: atom_id res chain seq x y z
N MET A 1 -23.39 3.91 8.59
CA MET A 1 -23.03 3.24 7.32
C MET A 1 -22.09 2.11 7.68
N LYS A 2 -22.28 0.90 7.14
CA LYS A 2 -21.33 -0.20 7.34
C LYS A 2 -20.17 0.12 6.39
N ASP A 3 -19.03 0.56 6.93
CA ASP A 3 -17.84 0.80 6.13
C ASP A 3 -17.44 -0.53 5.49
N ALA A 4 -17.58 -0.61 4.17
CA ALA A 4 -17.10 -1.75 3.42
C ALA A 4 -15.57 -1.66 3.43
N LEU A 5 -14.92 -2.53 4.19
CA LEU A 5 -13.47 -2.69 4.13
C LEU A 5 -13.08 -2.94 2.67
N LYS A 6 -12.14 -2.14 2.15
CA LYS A 6 -11.62 -2.29 0.78
C LYS A 6 -11.07 -3.70 0.61
N SER A 7 -11.34 -4.31 -0.55
CA SER A 7 -10.77 -5.59 -0.93
C SER A 7 -9.26 -5.51 -1.17
N GLU A 8 -8.58 -6.67 -1.12
CA GLU A 8 -7.14 -6.77 -1.43
C GLU A 8 -6.80 -6.17 -2.82
N ALA A 9 -7.68 -6.35 -3.81
CA ALA A 9 -7.48 -5.79 -5.16
C ALA A 9 -7.61 -4.26 -5.19
N GLU A 10 -8.54 -3.69 -4.43
CA GLU A 10 -8.69 -2.24 -4.31
C GLU A 10 -7.50 -1.63 -3.57
N LEU A 11 -7.01 -2.29 -2.52
CA LEU A 11 -5.82 -1.87 -1.77
C LEU A 11 -4.55 -1.94 -2.62
N ALA A 12 -4.37 -3.01 -3.40
CA ALA A 12 -3.25 -3.11 -4.33
C ALA A 12 -3.30 -2.01 -5.39
N SER A 13 -4.49 -1.71 -5.91
CA SER A 13 -4.70 -0.62 -6.87
C SER A 13 -4.37 0.75 -6.26
N LEU A 14 -4.74 0.95 -5.00
CA LEU A 14 -4.47 2.18 -4.25
C LEU A 14 -2.97 2.40 -4.03
N ILE A 15 -2.27 1.37 -3.56
CA ILE A 15 -0.81 1.38 -3.38
C ILE A 15 -0.12 1.65 -4.72
N LEU A 16 -0.52 0.97 -5.80
CA LEU A 16 0.04 1.21 -7.13
C LEU A 16 -0.21 2.63 -7.63
N GLY A 17 -1.38 3.21 -7.35
CA GLY A 17 -1.68 4.60 -7.66
C GLY A 17 -0.66 5.53 -7.01
N TYR A 18 -0.47 5.41 -5.69
CA TYR A 18 0.51 6.19 -4.96
C TYR A 18 1.93 6.03 -5.52
N LEU A 19 2.38 4.79 -5.77
CA LEU A 19 3.73 4.54 -6.27
C LEU A 19 3.96 5.11 -7.67
N ARG A 20 2.95 5.08 -8.54
CA ARG A 20 3.02 5.66 -9.89
C ARG A 20 3.11 7.18 -9.86
N GLU A 21 2.46 7.82 -8.89
CA GLU A 21 2.56 9.26 -8.68
C GLU A 21 3.91 9.66 -8.08
N ALA A 22 4.43 8.85 -7.13
CA ALA A 22 5.72 9.08 -6.48
C ALA A 22 6.92 8.80 -7.42
N ALA A 23 6.79 7.85 -8.34
CA ALA A 23 7.84 7.45 -9.29
C ALA A 23 7.30 7.39 -10.74
N PRO A 24 6.99 8.55 -11.35
CA PRO A 24 6.36 8.62 -12.67
C PRO A 24 7.19 7.95 -13.77
N ASP A 25 8.52 8.00 -13.67
CA ASP A 25 9.43 7.36 -14.63
C ASP A 25 9.33 5.82 -14.63
N GLN A 26 8.87 5.24 -13.52
CA GLN A 26 8.68 3.79 -13.38
C GLN A 26 7.20 3.37 -13.55
N ALA A 27 6.27 4.31 -13.64
CA ALA A 27 4.84 4.06 -13.46
C ALA A 27 4.27 2.95 -14.36
N ALA A 28 4.74 2.87 -15.60
CA ALA A 28 4.27 1.90 -16.60
C ALA A 28 4.73 0.46 -16.32
N SER A 29 5.83 0.25 -15.59
CA SER A 29 6.37 -1.07 -15.26
C SER A 29 5.93 -1.60 -13.89
N LEU A 30 5.32 -0.76 -13.06
CA LEU A 30 4.89 -1.14 -11.71
C LEU A 30 3.71 -2.12 -11.74
N THR A 31 3.90 -3.24 -11.05
CA THR A 31 2.93 -4.33 -10.86
C THR A 31 2.80 -4.66 -9.37
N ALA A 32 1.88 -5.57 -9.02
CA ALA A 32 1.68 -6.00 -7.63
C ALA A 32 2.92 -6.68 -6.99
N ASP A 33 3.86 -7.17 -7.80
CA ASP A 33 5.10 -7.79 -7.31
C ASP A 33 6.21 -6.76 -7.06
N ALA A 34 6.00 -5.48 -7.36
CA ALA A 34 6.98 -4.44 -7.13
C ALA A 34 7.31 -4.33 -5.63
N LYS A 35 8.61 -4.29 -5.31
CA LYS A 35 9.10 -4.01 -3.97
C LYS A 35 8.92 -2.53 -3.67
N ILE A 36 8.23 -2.22 -2.58
CA ILE A 36 7.82 -0.84 -2.30
C ILE A 36 9.05 0.06 -2.10
N LEU A 37 10.03 -0.41 -1.31
CA LEU A 37 11.25 0.34 -1.00
C LEU A 37 12.28 0.38 -2.14
N ASP A 38 12.05 -0.34 -3.25
CA ASP A 38 12.84 -0.17 -4.48
C ASP A 38 12.30 0.99 -5.34
N VAL A 39 11.05 1.43 -5.08
CA VAL A 39 10.35 2.48 -5.84
C VAL A 39 10.35 3.81 -5.11
N ILE A 40 10.15 3.78 -3.79
CA ILE A 40 10.10 4.96 -2.93
C ILE A 40 11.05 4.81 -1.74
N ASP A 41 11.46 5.93 -1.16
CA ASP A 41 12.29 5.90 0.05
C ASP A 41 11.46 5.61 1.32
N SER A 42 12.15 5.47 2.46
CA SER A 42 11.51 5.20 3.74
C SER A 42 10.63 6.35 4.25
N PHE A 43 10.85 7.58 3.79
CA PHE A 43 10.03 8.73 4.20
C PHE A 43 8.70 8.70 3.45
N SER A 44 8.72 8.58 2.12
CA SER A 44 7.52 8.41 1.30
C SER A 44 6.76 7.12 1.64
N PHE A 45 7.46 6.07 2.11
CA PHE A 45 6.80 4.88 2.62
C PHE A 45 5.89 5.18 3.82
N VAL A 46 6.33 6.07 4.72
CA VAL A 46 5.50 6.52 5.86
C VAL A 46 4.34 7.39 5.39
N GLU A 47 4.57 8.29 4.43
CA GLU A 47 3.51 9.12 3.84
C GLU A 47 2.41 8.28 3.17
N MET A 48 2.81 7.18 2.51
CA MET A 48 1.88 6.23 1.90
C MET A 48 0.92 5.62 2.93
N PHE A 49 1.35 5.36 4.18
CA PHE A 49 0.45 4.89 5.22
C PHE A 49 -0.66 5.90 5.49
N GLY A 50 -0.31 7.19 5.68
CA GLY A 50 -1.29 8.24 5.92
C GLY A 50 -2.27 8.41 4.75
N TYR A 51 -1.78 8.29 3.52
CA TYR A 51 -2.62 8.28 2.32
C TYR A 51 -3.62 7.10 2.35
N ILE A 52 -3.16 5.88 2.62
CA ILE A 52 -4.01 4.69 2.66
C ILE A 52 -5.03 4.77 3.80
N GLU A 53 -4.64 5.27 4.98
CA GLU A 53 -5.54 5.48 6.11
C GLU A 53 -6.67 6.46 5.78
N ALA A 54 -6.34 7.57 5.11
CA ALA A 54 -7.31 8.56 4.66
C ALA A 54 -8.31 7.97 3.65
N GLU A 55 -7.81 7.18 2.69
CA GLU A 55 -8.61 6.55 1.63
C GLU A 55 -9.47 5.38 2.13
N ARG A 56 -9.00 4.67 3.16
CA ARG A 56 -9.72 3.56 3.80
C ARG A 56 -10.66 4.03 4.91
N GLY A 57 -10.44 5.23 5.45
CA GLY A 57 -11.17 5.75 6.60
C GLY A 57 -10.85 5.03 7.92
N ALA A 58 -9.75 4.28 7.97
CA ALA A 58 -9.38 3.46 9.13
C ALA A 58 -7.86 3.39 9.30
N ALA A 59 -7.41 3.62 10.54
CA ALA A 59 -6.01 3.53 10.93
C ALA A 59 -5.43 2.14 10.64
N ILE A 60 -4.15 2.08 10.28
CA ILE A 60 -3.43 0.84 10.03
C ILE A 60 -2.77 0.40 11.35
N ASP A 61 -3.19 -0.77 11.86
CA ASP A 61 -2.50 -1.40 12.99
C ASP A 61 -1.35 -2.29 12.49
N LEU A 62 -0.12 -1.76 12.57
CA LEU A 62 1.09 -2.49 12.19
C LEU A 62 1.62 -3.43 13.29
N SER A 63 0.96 -3.55 14.45
CA SER A 63 1.46 -4.38 15.57
C SER A 63 1.60 -5.86 15.22
N THR A 64 0.88 -6.32 14.19
CA THR A 64 0.92 -7.71 13.69
C THR A 64 1.68 -7.86 12.37
N ALA A 65 2.20 -6.76 11.80
CA ALA A 65 2.91 -6.78 10.52
C ALA A 65 4.32 -7.36 10.68
N GLY A 66 4.66 -8.35 9.85
CA GLY A 66 6.04 -8.79 9.67
C GLY A 66 6.72 -8.04 8.52
N PRO A 67 8.07 -8.09 8.42
CA PRO A 67 8.79 -7.47 7.30
C PRO A 67 8.29 -7.92 5.92
N GLN A 68 7.92 -9.19 5.78
CA GLN A 68 7.39 -9.75 4.53
C GLN A 68 6.04 -9.18 4.13
N ASP A 69 5.25 -8.69 5.09
CA ASP A 69 3.95 -8.07 4.80
C ASP A 69 4.14 -6.71 4.13
N LEU A 70 5.26 -6.02 4.41
CA LEU A 70 5.57 -4.68 3.93
C LEU A 70 6.49 -4.65 2.70
N GLU A 71 6.88 -5.82 2.17
CA GLU A 71 7.90 -5.90 1.12
C GLU A 71 7.39 -5.49 -0.27
N THR A 72 6.26 -6.05 -0.69
CA THR A 72 5.68 -5.86 -2.04
C THR A 72 4.31 -5.22 -1.96
N VAL A 73 3.84 -4.64 -3.06
CA VAL A 73 2.46 -4.14 -3.17
C VAL A 73 1.45 -5.23 -2.82
N GLN A 74 1.60 -6.44 -3.34
CA GLN A 74 0.69 -7.56 -3.10
C GLN A 74 0.69 -7.99 -1.64
N SER A 75 1.87 -8.15 -1.03
CA SER A 75 1.97 -8.56 0.37
C SER A 75 1.34 -7.51 1.29
N PHE A 76 1.53 -6.23 0.96
CA PHE A 76 1.02 -5.15 1.78
C PHE A 76 -0.51 -5.00 1.64
N ALA A 77 -1.03 -5.07 0.42
CA ALA A 77 -2.47 -5.10 0.17
C ALA A 77 -3.17 -6.28 0.88
N ARG A 78 -2.53 -7.45 0.89
CA ARG A 78 -3.02 -8.65 1.58
C ARG A 78 -3.01 -8.50 3.10
N PHE A 79 -2.01 -7.84 3.65
CA PHE A 79 -1.98 -7.51 5.07
C PHE A 79 -3.12 -6.56 5.43
N LEU A 80 -3.26 -5.48 4.66
CA LEU A 80 -4.27 -4.44 4.88
C LEU A 80 -5.72 -4.93 4.73
N SER A 81 -5.96 -6.01 3.97
CA SER A 81 -7.30 -6.58 3.81
C SER A 81 -7.75 -7.44 5.00
N ARG A 82 -6.83 -7.75 5.93
CA ARG A 82 -7.09 -8.58 7.12
C ARG A 82 -7.26 -7.77 8.40
N VAL A 83 -6.89 -6.49 8.38
CA VAL A 83 -6.81 -5.60 9.54
C VAL A 83 -7.81 -4.45 9.48
#